data_AF-A0A850PDX9-F1
#
_entry.id   AF-A0A850PDX9-F1
#
_cell.length_a   1.000
_cell.length_b   1.000
_cell.length_c   1.000
_cell.angle_alpha   90.00
_cell.angle_beta   90.00
_cell.angle_gamma   90.00
#
_symmetry.space_group_name_H-M   'P 1'
#
loop_
_entity.id
_entity.type
_entity.pdbx_description
1 polymer ?
#
loop_
_entity_poly.entity_id
_entity_poly.type
_entity_poly.pdbx_seq_one_letter_code
_entity_poly.pdbx_strand_id
1 'polypeptide(L)'
;MTPRPARANTARRPKADPTRDVAFDIVCGVVEHRRMLETSLDRADGGIDARDRAAAHRLAATVLRHLGTLHEILAPFLRKEPPEPVRVALMLGVAQLL
;
A
#
# COMPACT_ATOMS: atom_id res chain seq x y z
N MET A 1 34.53 -21.80 -19.15
CA MET A 1 33.68 -20.67 -18.73
C MET A 1 32.33 -21.24 -18.32
N THR A 2 32.20 -21.71 -17.08
CA THR A 2 30.96 -22.35 -16.59
C THR A 2 29.99 -21.27 -16.12
N PRO A 3 28.69 -21.33 -16.49
CA PRO A 3 27.72 -20.35 -16.05
C PRO A 3 27.45 -20.51 -14.55
N ARG A 4 27.59 -19.39 -13.83
CA ARG A 4 27.27 -19.25 -12.41
C ARG A 4 25.76 -19.52 -12.21
N PRO A 5 25.35 -20.46 -11.33
CA PRO A 5 23.93 -20.72 -11.12
C PRO A 5 23.28 -19.47 -10.52
N ALA A 6 22.24 -18.97 -11.19
CA ALA A 6 21.40 -17.89 -10.67
C ALA A 6 20.77 -18.37 -9.36
N ARG A 7 21.14 -17.76 -8.24
CA ARG A 7 20.47 -17.98 -6.95
C ARG A 7 19.00 -17.64 -7.13
N ALA A 8 18.14 -18.65 -7.17
CA ALA A 8 16.71 -18.46 -7.04
C ALA A 8 16.48 -17.81 -5.67
N ASN A 9 16.23 -16.50 -5.66
CA ASN A 9 15.83 -15.80 -4.46
C ASN A 9 14.39 -16.25 -4.16
N THR A 10 14.27 -17.35 -3.41
CA THR A 10 13.02 -17.75 -2.76
C THR A 10 12.76 -16.75 -1.64
N ALA A 11 12.48 -15.49 -2.01
CA ALA A 11 11.99 -14.49 -1.09
C ALA A 11 10.71 -15.09 -0.50
N ARG A 12 10.77 -15.44 0.79
CA ARG A 12 9.66 -15.97 1.57
C ARG A 12 8.44 -15.08 1.29
N ARG A 13 7.44 -15.61 0.57
CA ARG A 13 6.25 -14.85 0.23
C ARG A 13 5.67 -14.33 1.55
N PRO A 14 5.53 -13.01 1.72
CA PRO A 14 4.99 -12.47 2.97
C PRO A 14 3.62 -13.09 3.20
N LYS A 15 3.35 -13.43 4.47
CA LYS A 15 2.03 -13.92 4.87
C LYS A 15 1.02 -12.80 4.58
N ALA A 16 -0.17 -13.17 4.11
CA ALA A 16 -1.24 -12.22 3.85
C ALA A 16 -1.49 -11.34 5.09
N ASP A 17 -1.62 -10.04 4.87
CA ASP A 17 -1.83 -9.04 5.92
C ASP A 17 -3.16 -8.33 5.60
N PRO A 18 -4.28 -8.78 6.20
CA PRO A 18 -5.60 -8.26 5.86
C PRO A 18 -5.73 -6.76 6.16
N THR A 19 -4.95 -6.24 7.13
CA THR A 19 -4.94 -4.80 7.42
C THR A 19 -4.32 -4.01 6.27
N ARG A 20 -3.18 -4.48 5.75
CA ARG A 20 -2.50 -3.83 4.63
C ARG A 20 -3.29 -3.94 3.32
N ASP A 21 -3.90 -5.10 3.08
CA ASP A 21 -4.72 -5.34 1.89
C ASP A 21 -5.94 -4.40 1.86
N VAL A 22 -6.66 -4.28 3.00
CA VAL A 22 -7.80 -3.35 3.10
C VAL A 22 -7.37 -1.89 3.04
N ALA A 23 -6.26 -1.51 3.67
CA ALA A 23 -5.73 -0.15 3.56
C ALA A 23 -5.36 0.20 2.12
N PHE A 24 -4.79 -0.76 1.38
CA PHE A 24 -4.50 -0.63 -0.03
C PHE A 24 -5.75 -0.40 -0.87
N ASP A 25 -6.80 -1.19 -0.68
CA ASP A 25 -8.04 -1.05 -1.42
C ASP A 25 -8.73 0.30 -1.16
N ILE A 26 -8.69 0.79 0.09
CA ILE A 26 -9.20 2.11 0.46
C ILE A 26 -8.43 3.20 -0.28
N VAL A 27 -7.10 3.19 -0.18
CA VAL A 27 -6.26 4.24 -0.78
C VAL A 27 -6.29 4.19 -2.30
N CYS A 28 -6.27 3.01 -2.93
CA CYS A 28 -6.46 2.89 -4.38
C CYS A 28 -7.86 3.35 -4.82
N GLY A 29 -8.88 3.13 -4.00
CA GLY A 29 -10.22 3.65 -4.25
C GLY A 29 -10.28 5.17 -4.34
N VAL A 30 -9.62 5.86 -3.41
CA VAL A 30 -9.56 7.34 -3.39
C VAL A 30 -8.57 7.87 -4.44
N VAL A 31 -7.35 7.33 -4.36
CA VAL A 31 -6.20 7.34 -5.27
C VAL A 31 -6.51 7.45 -6.76
N GLU A 32 -6.73 6.25 -7.28
CA GLU A 32 -6.81 5.91 -8.68
C GLU A 32 -8.24 6.10 -9.20
N HIS A 33 -9.23 5.67 -8.41
CA HIS A 33 -10.62 5.65 -8.83
C HIS A 33 -11.40 6.93 -8.46
N ARG A 34 -10.75 7.90 -7.81
CA ARG A 34 -11.36 9.18 -7.36
C ARG A 34 -12.65 8.98 -6.57
N ARG A 35 -12.78 7.86 -5.84
CA ARG A 35 -13.94 7.59 -4.99
C ARG A 35 -13.88 8.41 -3.71
N MET A 36 -15.04 8.70 -3.15
CA MET A 36 -15.14 9.22 -1.79
C MET A 36 -14.54 8.21 -0.79
N LEU A 37 -13.93 8.74 0.27
CA LEU A 37 -13.31 7.92 1.32
C LEU A 37 -14.35 6.99 1.97
N GLU A 38 -15.51 7.54 2.34
CA GLU A 38 -16.62 6.81 2.95
C GLU A 38 -17.02 5.60 2.09
N THR A 39 -17.25 5.81 0.80
CA THR A 39 -17.60 4.74 -0.17
C THR A 39 -16.49 3.69 -0.32
N SER A 40 -15.23 4.08 -0.12
CA SER A 40 -14.10 3.16 -0.20
C SER A 40 -13.96 2.33 1.09
N LEU A 41 -14.30 2.91 2.24
CA LEU A 41 -14.41 2.19 3.52
C LEU A 41 -15.54 1.16 3.46
N ASP A 42 -16.75 1.55 3.04
CA ASP A 42 -17.91 0.66 2.95
C ASP A 42 -17.65 -0.58 2.07
N ARG A 43 -16.89 -0.40 0.98
CA ARG A 43 -16.54 -1.50 0.06
C ARG A 43 -15.49 -2.45 0.60
N ALA A 44 -14.64 -1.99 1.52
CA ALA A 44 -13.55 -2.78 2.06
C ALA A 44 -13.99 -3.63 3.28
N ASP A 45 -15.24 -3.50 3.71
CA ASP A 45 -15.78 -4.12 4.92
C ASP A 45 -16.12 -5.61 4.83
N GLY A 46 -15.91 -6.26 3.68
CA GLY A 46 -16.40 -7.60 3.29
C GLY A 46 -15.92 -8.82 4.10
N GLY A 47 -15.88 -8.76 5.43
CA GLY A 47 -15.55 -9.89 6.32
C GLY A 47 -14.31 -9.70 7.19
N ILE A 48 -13.75 -8.48 7.24
CA ILE A 48 -12.59 -8.16 8.07
C ILE A 48 -12.98 -7.95 9.55
N ASP A 49 -12.11 -8.38 10.45
CA ASP A 49 -12.26 -8.14 11.88
C ASP A 49 -12.29 -6.63 12.19
N ALA A 50 -13.06 -6.22 13.19
CA ALA A 50 -13.20 -4.81 13.54
C ALA A 50 -11.87 -4.14 13.93
N ARG A 51 -10.95 -4.90 14.54
CA ARG A 51 -9.62 -4.41 14.88
C ARG A 51 -8.79 -4.11 13.64
N ASP A 52 -8.77 -5.04 12.69
CA ASP A 52 -8.01 -4.90 11.46
C ASP A 52 -8.60 -3.80 10.57
N ARG A 53 -9.92 -3.67 10.54
CA ARG A 53 -10.62 -2.53 9.91
C ARG A 53 -10.17 -1.19 10.48
N ALA A 54 -10.19 -1.05 11.81
CA ALA A 54 -9.79 0.18 12.47
C ALA A 54 -8.30 0.50 12.22
N ALA A 55 -7.45 -0.53 12.21
CA ALA A 55 -6.03 -0.37 11.87
C ALA A 55 -5.84 0.07 10.40
N ALA A 56 -6.58 -0.54 9.46
CA ALA A 56 -6.50 -0.23 8.04
C ALA A 56 -6.98 1.19 7.75
N HIS A 57 -8.09 1.62 8.37
CA HIS A 57 -8.58 2.99 8.26
C HIS A 57 -7.53 3.99 8.78
N ARG A 58 -6.94 3.76 9.97
CA ARG A 58 -5.89 4.65 10.48
C ARG A 58 -4.71 4.76 9.51
N LEU A 59 -4.26 3.64 8.96
CA LEU A 59 -3.17 3.61 7.99
C LEU A 59 -3.53 4.37 6.71
N ALA A 60 -4.71 4.12 6.14
CA ALA A 60 -5.19 4.84 4.96
C ALA A 60 -5.30 6.35 5.21
N ALA A 61 -5.85 6.76 6.36
CA ALA A 61 -5.95 8.16 6.76
C ALA A 61 -4.58 8.83 6.91
N THR A 62 -3.58 8.13 7.45
CA THR A 62 -2.20 8.62 7.51
C THR A 62 -1.63 8.83 6.11
N VAL A 63 -1.80 7.86 5.20
CA VAL A 63 -1.36 8.03 3.80
C VAL A 63 -2.02 9.24 3.15
N LEU A 64 -3.35 9.37 3.25
CA LEU A 64 -4.11 10.45 2.62
C LEU A 64 -3.74 11.84 3.18
N ARG A 65 -3.52 11.96 4.49
CA ARG A 65 -3.08 13.22 5.13
C ARG A 65 -1.68 13.64 4.70
N HIS A 66 -0.81 12.68 4.39
CA HIS A 66 0.59 12.92 4.08
C HIS A 66 0.94 12.65 2.61
N LEU A 67 -0.04 12.64 1.69
CA LEU A 67 0.18 12.29 0.27
C LEU A 67 1.35 13.06 -0.37
N GLY A 68 1.39 14.39 -0.20
CA GLY A 68 2.47 15.21 -0.71
C GLY A 68 3.83 14.84 -0.10
N THR A 69 3.89 14.73 1.23
CA THR A 69 5.12 14.38 1.95
C THR A 69 5.62 12.99 1.56
N LEU A 70 4.74 12.00 1.48
CA LEU A 70 5.09 10.63 1.09
C LEU A 70 5.57 10.55 -0.35
N HIS A 71 4.99 11.36 -1.26
CA HIS A 71 5.45 11.46 -2.63
C HIS A 71 6.88 12.01 -2.70
N GLU A 72 7.17 13.11 -1.99
CA GLU A 72 8.51 13.71 -1.93
C GLU A 72 9.55 12.78 -1.28
N ILE A 73 9.17 12.05 -0.22
CA ILE A 73 10.03 11.04 0.39
C ILE A 73 10.37 9.92 -0.60
N LEU A 74 9.41 9.52 -1.43
CA LEU A 74 9.58 8.40 -2.36
C LEU A 74 10.31 8.80 -3.65
N ALA A 75 10.15 10.04 -4.10
CA ALA A 75 10.74 10.59 -5.33
C ALA A 75 12.23 10.25 -5.54
N PRO A 76 13.15 10.45 -4.57
CA PRO A 76 14.58 10.15 -4.78
C PRO A 76 14.89 8.65 -4.96
N PHE A 77 13.98 7.76 -4.55
CA PHE A 77 14.14 6.31 -4.69
C PHE A 77 13.57 5.77 -6.00
N LEU A 78 12.84 6.57 -6.76
CA LEU A 78 12.17 6.17 -7.99
C LEU A 78 12.91 6.71 -9.22
N ARG A 79 13.43 5.80 -10.05
CA ARG A 79 14.05 6.16 -11.35
C ARG A 79 13.03 6.41 -12.46
N LYS A 80 11.83 5.84 -12.31
CA LYS A 80 10.71 5.94 -13.24
C LYS A 80 9.44 6.03 -12.42
N GLU A 81 8.46 6.78 -12.91
CA GLU A 81 7.15 6.85 -12.29
C GLU A 81 6.46 5.47 -12.34
N PRO A 82 6.18 4.84 -11.18
CA PRO A 82 5.52 3.55 -11.13
C PRO A 82 4.02 3.72 -11.40
N PRO A 83 3.33 2.65 -11.84
CA PRO A 83 1.87 2.63 -11.90
C PRO A 83 1.25 3.02 -10.55
N GLU A 84 0.07 3.66 -10.57
CA GLU A 84 -0.63 4.15 -9.39
C GLU A 84 -0.74 3.11 -8.26
N PRO A 85 -1.15 1.85 -8.53
CA PRO A 85 -1.29 0.86 -7.46
C PRO A 85 0.06 0.55 -6.81
N VAL A 86 1.14 0.49 -7.58
CA VAL A 86 2.49 0.25 -7.04
C VAL A 86 2.93 1.43 -6.18
N ARG A 87 2.63 2.66 -6.60
CA ARG A 87 2.91 3.85 -5.81
C ARG A 87 2.16 3.85 -4.48
N VAL A 88 0.88 3.47 -4.48
CA VAL A 88 0.07 3.33 -3.26
C VAL A 88 0.68 2.31 -2.29
N ALA A 89 1.08 1.14 -2.79
CA ALA A 89 1.74 0.13 -1.95
C ALA A 89 3.04 0.65 -1.31
N LEU A 90 3.85 1.40 -2.06
CA LEU A 90 5.07 2.02 -1.54
C LEU A 90 4.77 3.08 -0.49
N MET A 91 3.79 3.95 -0.72
CA MET A 91 3.36 4.97 0.24
C MET A 91 2.82 4.36 1.54
N LEU A 92 2.08 3.25 1.46
CA LEU A 92 1.64 2.50 2.64
C LEU A 92 2.82 1.98 3.46
N GLY A 93 3.85 1.47 2.79
CA GLY A 93 5.08 1.03 3.44
C GLY A 93 5.80 2.18 4.17
N VAL A 94 5.96 3.33 3.49
CA VAL A 94 6.60 4.51 4.09
C VAL A 94 5.77 5.05 5.27
N ALA A 95 4.44 5.12 5.14
CA ALA A 95 3.55 5.62 6.18
C ALA A 95 3.58 4.79 7.48
N GLN A 96 4.00 3.53 7.42
CA GLN A 96 4.16 2.68 8.61
C GLN A 96 5.48 2.92 9.36
N LEU A 97 6.42 3.64 8.75
CA LEU A 97 7.70 4.01 9.36
C LEU A 97 7.66 5.38 10.04
N LEU A 98 6.56 6.12 9.87
CA LEU A 98 6.27 7.40 10.51
C LEU A 98 5.56 7.17 11.85
#